data_AF-A0A9P6KZ07-F1
#
_entry.id   AF-A0A9P6KZ07-F1
#
_cell.length_a   1.000
_cell.length_b   1.000
_cell.length_c   1.000
_cell.angle_alpha   90.00
_cell.angle_beta   90.00
_cell.angle_gamma   90.00
#
_symmetry.space_group_name_H-M   'P 1'
#
loop_
_entity.id
_entity.type
_entity.pdbx_description
1 polymer ?
#
loop_
_entity_poly.entity_id
_entity_poly.type
_entity_poly.pdbx_seq_one_letter_code
_entity_poly.pdbx_strand_id
1 'polypeptide(L)'
;MNLNQNENELVFMIENLEKCYDPTSPFYKFKYVFYNKVNHPFSRPMDFPEDLWAKSLTADPSLMPVILKGVEIEQRKKQQVEVSSKINGSYEYLQDKINMLKIRAEKLRSRINGCTALFRKIESNIYNKYREKKIASGLIDDVYKINTKVEGRNKLYVSDKKPEILDYLLSLKMNLQSLLEKINENLYEYEKRTFVYNNINKIY
;
A
#
# COMPACT_ATOMS: atom_id res chain seq x y z
N MET A 1 -45.46 51.62 49.24
CA MET A 1 -45.09 50.28 49.72
C MET A 1 -45.12 49.33 48.53
N ASN A 2 -43.96 48.91 48.02
CA ASN A 2 -43.84 47.79 47.06
C ASN A 2 -42.42 47.19 47.04
N LEU A 3 -41.66 47.35 48.13
CA LEU A 3 -40.29 46.82 48.26
C LEU A 3 -40.28 45.28 48.20
N ASN A 4 -41.25 44.63 48.87
CA ASN A 4 -41.35 43.17 48.88
C ASN A 4 -41.62 42.53 47.50
N GLN A 5 -42.31 43.21 46.58
CA GLN A 5 -42.56 42.67 45.24
C GLN A 5 -41.28 42.70 44.40
N ASN A 6 -40.56 43.82 44.43
CA ASN A 6 -39.29 43.96 43.71
C ASN A 6 -38.21 43.02 44.27
N GLU A 7 -38.16 42.82 45.58
CA GLU A 7 -37.24 41.87 46.21
C GLU A 7 -37.55 40.43 45.81
N ASN A 8 -38.82 40.03 45.78
CA ASN A 8 -39.22 38.70 45.32
C ASN A 8 -38.94 38.47 43.83
N GLU A 9 -39.10 39.49 42.98
CA GLU A 9 -38.72 39.43 41.57
C GLU A 9 -37.20 39.29 41.39
N LEU A 10 -36.40 40.02 42.16
CA LEU A 10 -34.94 39.91 42.13
C LEU A 10 -34.46 38.53 42.58
N VAL A 11 -35.03 37.98 43.65
CA VAL A 11 -34.72 36.61 44.11
C VAL A 11 -35.07 35.60 43.03
N PHE A 12 -36.25 35.72 42.41
CA PHE A 12 -36.65 34.85 41.29
C PHE A 12 -35.70 34.97 40.08
N MET A 13 -35.24 36.18 39.76
CA MET A 13 -34.25 36.38 38.70
C MET A 13 -32.91 35.73 39.03
N ILE A 14 -32.44 35.85 40.27
CA ILE A 14 -31.19 35.24 40.74
C ILE A 14 -31.29 33.72 40.69
N GLU A 15 -32.37 33.13 41.23
CA GLU A 15 -32.58 31.68 41.18
C GLU A 15 -32.64 31.15 39.73
N ASN A 16 -33.27 31.90 38.82
CA ASN A 16 -33.29 31.55 37.42
C ASN A 16 -31.92 31.67 36.76
N LEU A 17 -31.15 32.70 37.11
CA LEU A 17 -29.77 32.83 36.65
C LEU A 17 -28.92 31.68 37.14
N GLU A 18 -28.97 31.31 38.41
CA GLU A 18 -28.26 30.15 38.96
C GLU A 18 -28.62 28.86 38.20
N LYS A 19 -29.91 28.63 37.96
CA LYS A 19 -30.41 27.51 37.14
C LYS A 19 -29.92 27.53 35.69
N CYS A 20 -29.52 28.69 35.14
CA CYS A 20 -28.94 28.78 33.79
C CYS A 20 -27.49 28.30 33.73
N TYR A 21 -26.76 28.35 34.85
CA TYR A 21 -25.35 27.96 34.96
C TYR A 21 -25.15 26.56 35.55
N ASP A 22 -26.19 25.97 36.16
CA ASP A 22 -26.16 24.59 36.63
C ASP A 22 -26.38 23.57 35.49
N PRO A 23 -25.40 22.69 35.17
CA PRO A 23 -25.54 21.67 34.12
C PRO A 23 -26.64 20.62 34.37
N THR A 24 -27.05 20.44 35.63
CA THR A 24 -28.12 19.51 36.01
C THR A 24 -29.51 20.11 35.80
N SER A 25 -29.60 21.44 35.78
CA SER A 25 -30.84 22.16 35.57
C SER A 25 -31.36 22.02 34.12
N PRO A 26 -32.68 21.88 33.92
CA PRO A 26 -33.28 21.89 32.59
C PRO A 26 -33.06 23.22 31.86
N PHE A 27 -32.91 24.32 32.61
CA PHE A 27 -32.70 25.69 32.11
C PHE A 27 -31.24 26.00 31.76
N TYR A 28 -30.33 25.02 31.85
CA TYR A 28 -28.93 25.22 31.50
C TYR A 28 -28.77 25.81 30.10
N LYS A 29 -28.08 26.95 30.00
CA LYS A 29 -27.98 27.72 28.75
C LYS A 29 -26.84 27.28 27.83
N PHE A 30 -25.79 26.67 28.35
CA PHE A 30 -24.58 26.35 27.58
C PHE A 30 -24.64 24.96 26.94
N LYS A 31 -25.66 24.75 26.11
CA LYS A 31 -25.87 23.52 25.33
C LYS A 31 -25.40 23.75 23.90
N TYR A 32 -24.59 22.83 23.37
CA TYR A 32 -24.06 22.94 22.02
C TYR A 32 -24.35 21.68 21.22
N VAL A 33 -24.59 21.85 19.92
CA VAL A 33 -24.81 20.74 18.99
C VAL A 33 -23.46 20.29 18.43
N PHE A 34 -23.17 19.01 18.60
CA PHE A 34 -22.05 18.31 18.00
C PHE A 34 -22.57 17.25 17.03
N TYR A 35 -21.68 16.71 16.21
CA TYR A 35 -22.01 15.65 15.26
C TYR A 35 -21.22 14.39 15.57
N ASN A 36 -21.95 13.28 15.68
CA ASN A 36 -21.36 11.94 15.77
C ASN A 36 -21.45 11.27 14.41
N LYS A 37 -20.36 10.65 13.98
CA LYS A 37 -20.37 9.82 12.79
C LYS A 37 -21.00 8.46 13.11
N VAL A 38 -22.07 8.11 12.42
CA VAL A 38 -22.81 6.86 12.58
C VAL A 38 -22.95 6.13 11.25
N ASN A 39 -23.01 4.80 11.31
CA ASN A 39 -23.14 3.93 10.13
C ASN A 39 -24.56 3.35 9.97
N HIS A 40 -25.52 3.84 10.75
CA HIS A 40 -26.90 3.39 10.76
C HIS A 40 -27.85 4.58 10.68
N PRO A 41 -29.08 4.39 10.17
CA PRO A 41 -30.12 5.41 10.29
C PRO A 41 -30.33 5.81 11.75
N PHE A 42 -30.62 7.08 11.98
CA PHE A 42 -30.86 7.61 13.32
C PHE A 42 -32.15 8.43 13.35
N SER A 43 -32.75 8.51 14.53
CA SER A 43 -33.95 9.30 14.81
C SER A 43 -33.69 10.31 15.92
N ARG A 44 -34.57 11.30 16.04
CA ARG A 44 -34.49 12.33 17.08
C ARG A 44 -34.54 11.70 18.48
N PRO A 45 -33.57 11.96 19.36
CA PRO A 45 -33.67 11.59 20.78
C PRO A 45 -34.78 12.39 21.49
N MET A 46 -35.43 11.80 22.51
CA MET A 46 -36.52 12.46 23.25
C MET A 46 -36.08 13.79 23.88
N ASP A 47 -34.84 13.84 24.38
CA ASP A 47 -34.26 15.00 25.05
C ASP A 47 -33.75 16.07 24.08
N PHE A 48 -33.88 15.86 22.76
CA PHE A 48 -33.46 16.80 21.73
C PHE A 48 -34.67 17.63 21.25
N PRO A 49 -34.70 18.96 21.46
CA PRO A 49 -35.80 19.81 21.03
C PRO A 49 -36.07 19.72 19.52
N GLU A 50 -37.35 19.59 19.14
CA GLU A 50 -37.76 19.33 17.76
C GLU A 50 -37.33 20.44 16.79
N ASP A 51 -37.53 21.71 17.16
CA ASP A 51 -37.10 22.86 16.35
C ASP A 51 -35.59 22.88 16.12
N LEU A 52 -34.81 22.51 17.15
CA LEU A 52 -33.36 22.48 17.06
C LEU A 52 -32.91 21.26 16.24
N TRP A 53 -33.59 20.13 16.36
CA TRP A 53 -33.28 18.91 15.60
C TRP A 53 -33.42 19.16 14.11
N ALA A 54 -34.55 19.72 13.68
CA ALA A 54 -34.80 20.03 12.27
C ALA A 54 -33.74 20.96 11.67
N LYS A 55 -33.26 21.94 12.44
CA LYS A 55 -32.20 22.87 12.03
C LYS A 55 -30.79 22.26 12.06
N SER A 56 -30.59 21.20 12.84
CA SER A 56 -29.30 20.55 13.03
C SER A 56 -29.08 19.37 12.08
N LEU A 57 -30.09 18.97 11.31
CA LEU A 57 -29.91 17.94 10.29
C LEU A 57 -29.03 18.47 9.17
N THR A 58 -28.02 17.68 8.80
CA THR A 58 -27.13 18.00 7.68
C THR A 58 -27.49 17.18 6.45
N ALA A 59 -26.97 17.58 5.29
CA ALA A 59 -27.11 16.80 4.06
C ALA A 59 -26.38 15.45 4.12
N ASP A 60 -25.41 15.29 5.03
CA ASP A 60 -24.68 14.04 5.24
C ASP A 60 -25.47 13.12 6.20
N PRO A 61 -26.00 11.98 5.72
CA PRO A 61 -26.80 11.06 6.53
C PRO A 61 -25.96 10.28 7.55
N SER A 62 -24.64 10.42 7.55
CA SER A 62 -23.75 9.79 8.54
C SER A 62 -23.50 10.69 9.76
N LEU A 63 -23.93 11.95 9.75
CA LEU A 63 -23.70 12.90 10.84
C LEU A 63 -24.95 13.07 11.71
N MET A 64 -24.99 12.33 12.82
CA MET A 64 -26.06 12.44 13.81
C MET A 64 -25.79 13.62 14.74
N PRO A 65 -26.69 14.62 14.82
CA PRO A 65 -26.54 15.71 15.76
C PRO A 65 -26.81 15.23 17.19
N VAL A 66 -26.00 15.70 18.14
CA VAL A 66 -26.11 15.41 19.58
C VAL A 66 -25.92 16.69 20.37
N ILE A 67 -26.70 16.88 21.43
CA ILE A 67 -26.52 18.01 22.34
C ILE A 67 -25.56 17.59 23.44
N LEU A 68 -24.50 18.37 23.63
CA LEU A 68 -23.57 18.20 24.75
C LEU A 68 -23.63 19.41 25.67
N LYS A 69 -23.48 19.17 26.97
CA LYS A 69 -23.43 20.20 28.01
C LYS A 69 -22.33 19.94 29.04
N GLY A 70 -21.66 21.02 29.47
CA GLY A 70 -20.70 21.01 30.58
C GLY A 70 -19.70 19.85 30.54
N VAL A 71 -19.87 18.90 31.46
CA VAL A 71 -18.99 17.72 31.63
C VAL A 71 -18.91 16.85 30.38
N GLU A 72 -19.98 16.75 29.58
CA GLU A 72 -20.00 15.95 28.35
C GLU A 72 -19.04 16.51 27.29
N ILE A 73 -18.83 17.82 27.28
CA ILE A 73 -17.87 18.48 26.38
C ILE A 73 -16.43 18.15 26.81
N GLU A 74 -16.16 18.13 28.11
CA GLU A 74 -14.85 17.69 28.62
C GLU A 74 -14.59 16.20 28.34
N GLN A 75 -15.62 15.36 28.46
CA GLN A 75 -15.53 13.96 28.05
C GLN A 75 -15.27 13.84 26.54
N ARG A 76 -15.93 14.66 25.72
CA ARG A 76 -15.69 14.70 24.27
C ARG A 76 -14.25 15.08 23.94
N LYS A 77 -13.69 16.07 24.63
CA LYS A 77 -12.28 16.45 24.49
C LYS A 77 -11.34 15.29 24.83
N LYS A 78 -11.59 14.56 25.92
CA LYS A 78 -10.82 13.36 26.28
C LYS A 78 -10.88 12.29 25.18
N GLN A 79 -12.08 12.02 24.65
CA GLN A 79 -12.27 11.08 23.54
C GLN A 79 -11.50 11.52 22.28
N GLN A 80 -11.51 12.81 21.94
CA GLN A 80 -10.76 13.34 20.81
C GLN A 80 -9.25 13.16 20.97
N VAL A 81 -8.71 13.38 22.18
CA VAL A 81 -7.29 13.16 22.47
C VAL A 81 -6.94 11.68 22.34
N GLU A 82 -7.78 10.78 22.87
CA GLU A 82 -7.57 9.33 22.76
C GLU A 82 -7.59 8.86 21.30
N VAL A 83 -8.58 9.30 20.52
CA VAL A 83 -8.68 8.99 19.09
C VAL A 83 -7.47 9.54 18.32
N SER A 84 -7.03 10.76 18.62
CA SER A 84 -5.84 11.35 17.99
C SER A 84 -4.59 10.52 18.27
N SER A 85 -4.42 10.04 19.50
CA SER A 85 -3.34 9.13 19.87
C SER A 85 -3.38 7.82 19.07
N LYS A 86 -4.55 7.20 18.94
CA LYS A 86 -4.74 5.98 18.12
C LYS A 86 -4.44 6.21 16.63
N ILE A 87 -4.84 7.36 16.09
CA ILE A 87 -4.54 7.74 14.70
C ILE A 87 -3.04 7.88 14.51
N ASN A 88 -2.35 8.56 15.41
CA ASN A 88 -0.89 8.71 15.35
C ASN A 88 -0.16 7.36 15.42
N GLY A 89 -0.55 6.47 16.34
CA GLY A 89 0.02 5.14 16.41
C GLY A 89 -0.23 4.30 15.14
N SER A 90 -1.40 4.44 14.52
CA SER A 90 -1.71 3.79 13.24
C SER A 90 -0.85 4.34 12.10
N TYR A 91 -0.61 5.65 12.09
CA TYR A 91 0.25 6.32 11.13
C TYR A 91 1.71 5.84 11.24
N GLU A 92 2.25 5.79 12.45
CA GLU A 92 3.61 5.28 12.71
C GLU A 92 3.76 3.83 12.25
N TYR A 93 2.79 2.97 12.58
CA TYR A 93 2.77 1.58 12.12
C TYR A 93 2.80 1.46 10.59
N LEU A 94 1.98 2.25 9.88
CA LEU A 94 1.95 2.25 8.42
C LEU A 94 3.28 2.75 7.84
N GLN A 95 3.87 3.77 8.46
CA GLN A 95 5.17 4.30 8.04
C GLN A 95 6.28 3.25 8.17
N ASP A 96 6.30 2.48 9.25
CA ASP A 96 7.24 1.38 9.44
C ASP A 96 7.07 0.28 8.39
N LYS A 97 5.82 -0.06 8.05
CA LYS A 97 5.52 -1.02 6.97
C LYS A 97 6.03 -0.51 5.62
N ILE A 98 5.83 0.77 5.32
CA ILE A 98 6.35 1.39 4.08
C ILE A 98 7.88 1.31 4.05
N ASN A 99 8.56 1.64 5.15
CA ASN A 99 10.01 1.59 5.25
C ASN A 99 10.56 0.17 5.05
N MET A 100 9.93 -0.83 5.68
CA MET A 100 10.28 -2.24 5.46
C MET A 100 10.11 -2.66 3.99
N LEU A 101 9.03 -2.21 3.33
CA LEU A 101 8.80 -2.50 1.92
C LEU A 101 9.85 -1.86 1.01
N LYS A 102 10.27 -0.61 1.30
CA LYS A 102 11.36 0.06 0.57
C LYS A 102 12.67 -0.73 0.66
N ILE A 103 13.06 -1.16 1.86
CA ILE A 103 14.28 -1.96 2.07
C ILE A 103 14.20 -3.28 1.30
N ARG A 104 13.04 -3.95 1.31
CA ARG A 104 12.84 -5.19 0.54
C ARG A 104 12.93 -4.94 -0.96
N ALA A 105 12.38 -3.84 -1.47
CA ALA A 105 12.45 -3.47 -2.87
C ALA A 105 13.90 -3.22 -3.32
N GLU A 106 14.71 -2.56 -2.51
CA GLU A 106 16.14 -2.35 -2.78
C GLU A 106 16.92 -3.67 -2.81
N LYS A 107 16.67 -4.57 -1.85
CA LYS A 107 17.27 -5.92 -1.85
C LYS A 107 16.92 -6.71 -3.12
N LEU A 108 15.66 -6.68 -3.54
CA LEU A 108 15.22 -7.33 -4.77
C LEU A 108 15.89 -6.70 -6.00
N ARG A 109 15.95 -5.38 -6.07
CA ARG A 109 16.63 -4.66 -7.16
C ARG A 109 18.11 -5.05 -7.26
N SER A 110 18.81 -5.14 -6.12
CA SER A 110 20.20 -5.59 -6.07
C SER A 110 20.36 -7.01 -6.60
N ARG A 111 19.48 -7.94 -6.20
CA ARG A 111 19.48 -9.33 -6.71
C ARG A 111 19.25 -9.39 -8.22
N ILE A 112 18.28 -8.64 -8.75
CA ILE A 112 18.00 -8.57 -10.19
C ILE A 112 19.22 -8.04 -10.95
N ASN A 113 19.85 -6.97 -10.46
CA ASN A 113 21.07 -6.43 -11.06
C ASN A 113 22.20 -7.46 -11.06
N GLY A 114 22.37 -8.20 -9.96
CA GLY A 114 23.34 -9.29 -9.85
C GLY A 114 23.08 -10.41 -10.86
N CYS A 115 21.83 -10.86 -10.99
CA CYS A 115 21.45 -11.85 -12.00
C CYS A 115 21.72 -11.35 -13.43
N THR A 116 21.43 -10.07 -13.70
CA THR A 116 21.67 -9.44 -15.01
C THR A 116 23.17 -9.40 -15.32
N ALA A 117 24.01 -9.08 -14.34
CA ALA A 117 25.47 -9.08 -14.50
C ALA A 117 26.02 -10.49 -14.77
N LEU A 118 25.53 -11.50 -14.04
CA LEU A 118 25.90 -12.90 -14.28
C LEU A 118 25.50 -13.36 -15.69
N PHE A 119 24.29 -13.03 -16.11
CA PHE A 119 23.80 -13.34 -17.46
C PHE A 119 24.72 -12.74 -18.53
N ARG A 120 25.04 -11.44 -18.44
CA ARG A 120 25.97 -10.77 -19.36
C ARG A 120 27.37 -11.40 -19.37
N LYS A 121 27.85 -11.86 -18.22
CA LYS A 121 29.14 -12.55 -18.12
C LYS A 121 29.11 -13.90 -18.84
N ILE A 122 28.05 -14.67 -18.67
CA ILE A 122 27.85 -15.95 -19.36
C ILE A 122 27.76 -15.72 -20.87
N GLU A 123 26.93 -14.76 -21.30
CA GLU A 123 26.78 -14.35 -22.70
C GLU A 123 28.14 -13.97 -23.33
N SER A 124 28.91 -13.11 -22.67
CA SER A 124 30.24 -12.69 -23.13
C SER A 124 31.24 -13.86 -23.20
N ASN A 125 31.24 -14.74 -22.18
CA ASN A 125 32.10 -15.92 -22.18
C ASN A 125 31.76 -16.90 -23.31
N ILE A 126 30.47 -17.12 -23.56
CA ILE A 126 29.99 -17.93 -24.69
C ILE A 126 30.46 -17.30 -26.00
N TYR A 127 30.20 -16.00 -26.19
CA TYR A 127 30.61 -15.26 -27.38
C TYR A 127 32.12 -15.36 -27.65
N ASN A 128 32.96 -15.07 -26.65
CA ASN A 128 34.41 -15.12 -26.79
C ASN A 128 34.92 -16.53 -27.10
N LYS A 129 34.36 -17.56 -26.44
CA LYS A 129 34.73 -18.96 -26.67
C LYS A 129 34.39 -19.45 -28.08
N TYR A 130 33.27 -19.00 -28.67
CA TYR A 130 32.92 -19.32 -30.06
C TYR A 130 33.75 -18.51 -31.07
N ARG A 131 34.07 -17.25 -30.76
CA ARG A 131 34.92 -16.39 -31.59
C ARG A 131 36.36 -16.90 -31.67
N GLU A 132 36.97 -17.27 -30.55
CA GLU A 132 38.36 -17.76 -30.49
C GLU A 132 38.55 -19.08 -31.24
N LYS A 133 37.53 -19.95 -31.24
CA LYS A 133 37.60 -21.25 -31.93
C LYS A 133 37.45 -21.15 -33.46
N LYS A 134 37.26 -19.95 -34.05
CA LYS A 134 37.02 -19.73 -35.49
C LYS A 134 36.02 -20.73 -36.09
N ILE A 135 35.02 -21.14 -35.31
CA ILE A 135 34.00 -22.07 -35.80
C ILE A 135 33.07 -21.24 -36.68
N ALA A 136 33.16 -21.44 -37.99
CA ALA A 136 32.16 -20.96 -38.93
C ALA A 136 30.87 -21.78 -38.70
N SER A 137 30.07 -21.39 -37.72
CA SER A 137 28.75 -21.98 -37.52
C SER A 137 27.70 -20.90 -37.32
N GLY A 138 26.52 -21.11 -37.94
CA GLY A 138 25.36 -20.22 -37.82
C GLY A 138 24.84 -20.00 -36.40
N LEU A 139 25.43 -20.66 -35.40
CA LEU A 139 25.23 -20.40 -33.97
C LEU A 139 25.62 -18.97 -33.58
N ILE A 140 26.64 -18.36 -34.21
CA ILE A 140 26.99 -16.96 -33.93
C ILE A 140 25.85 -16.03 -34.37
N ASP A 141 25.29 -16.26 -35.56
CA ASP A 141 24.13 -15.49 -36.05
C ASP A 141 22.89 -15.70 -35.19
N ASP A 142 22.66 -16.92 -34.68
CA ASP A 142 21.53 -17.20 -33.79
C ASP A 142 21.71 -16.57 -32.40
N VAL A 143 22.94 -16.44 -31.89
CA VAL A 143 23.25 -15.66 -30.67
C VAL A 143 22.98 -14.17 -30.89
N TYR A 144 23.34 -13.61 -32.06
CA TYR A 144 23.02 -12.22 -32.43
C TYR A 144 21.51 -11.97 -32.60
N LYS A 145 20.71 -13.00 -32.95
CA LYS A 145 19.24 -12.90 -33.03
C LYS A 145 18.54 -12.95 -31.67
N ILE A 146 19.22 -13.37 -30.60
CA ILE A 146 18.66 -13.27 -29.25
C ILE A 146 18.66 -11.79 -28.89
N ASN A 147 17.54 -11.12 -29.16
CA ASN A 147 17.34 -9.70 -28.90
C ASN A 147 17.28 -9.45 -27.39
N THR A 148 18.43 -9.31 -26.74
CA THR A 148 18.60 -9.06 -25.29
C THR A 148 18.66 -7.57 -24.95
N LYS A 149 18.11 -6.69 -25.80
CA LYS A 149 17.94 -5.27 -25.46
C LYS A 149 16.91 -5.12 -24.35
N VAL A 150 17.34 -5.34 -23.11
CA VAL A 150 16.65 -4.83 -21.93
C VAL A 150 16.88 -3.32 -21.93
N GLU A 151 15.97 -2.59 -22.56
CA GLU A 151 15.94 -1.13 -22.49
C GLU A 151 15.72 -0.71 -21.04
N GLY A 152 16.82 -0.48 -20.31
CA GLY A 152 16.81 -0.01 -18.92
C GLY A 152 16.27 1.41 -18.73
N ARG A 153 15.55 1.98 -19.70
CA ARG A 153 15.02 3.34 -19.67
C ARG A 153 13.59 3.44 -19.18
N ASN A 154 12.82 2.36 -19.22
CA ASN A 154 11.46 2.39 -18.69
C ASN A 154 11.46 1.89 -17.25
N LYS A 155 11.16 2.79 -16.30
CA LYS A 155 10.83 2.41 -14.92
C LYS A 155 9.66 1.42 -14.99
N LEU A 156 9.95 0.13 -14.82
CA LEU A 156 8.92 -0.90 -14.74
C LEU A 156 8.19 -0.73 -13.41
N TYR A 157 7.05 -0.03 -13.44
CA TYR A 157 6.12 -0.01 -12.34
C TYR A 157 5.49 -1.40 -12.22
N VAL A 158 5.78 -2.10 -11.12
CA VAL A 158 5.34 -3.48 -10.85
C VAL A 158 3.81 -3.61 -10.75
N SER A 159 3.09 -2.48 -10.61
CA SER A 159 1.64 -2.47 -10.42
C SER A 159 0.85 -2.88 -11.66
N ASP A 160 1.33 -2.59 -12.88
CA ASP A 160 0.41 -2.58 -14.04
C ASP A 160 0.62 -3.74 -15.03
N LYS A 161 1.72 -4.49 -14.94
CA LYS A 161 2.11 -5.47 -15.97
C LYS A 161 2.67 -6.79 -15.42
N LYS A 162 2.24 -7.19 -14.22
CA LYS A 162 2.60 -8.48 -13.62
C LYS A 162 2.41 -9.69 -14.56
N PRO A 163 1.25 -9.86 -15.26
CA PRO A 163 1.06 -10.99 -16.17
C PRO A 163 2.02 -10.93 -17.37
N GLU A 164 2.20 -9.77 -17.99
CA GLU A 164 3.10 -9.60 -19.15
C GLU A 164 4.57 -9.92 -18.79
N ILE A 165 5.02 -9.51 -17.61
CA ILE A 165 6.37 -9.83 -17.11
C ILE A 165 6.50 -11.34 -16.86
N LEU A 166 5.46 -11.98 -16.34
CA LEU A 166 5.45 -13.42 -16.08
C LEU A 166 5.51 -14.22 -17.37
N ASP A 167 4.73 -13.82 -18.37
CA ASP A 167 4.72 -14.45 -19.70
C ASP A 167 6.07 -14.28 -20.39
N TYR A 168 6.66 -13.09 -20.31
CA TYR A 168 8.00 -12.86 -20.84
C TYR A 168 9.05 -13.75 -20.15
N LEU A 169 9.03 -13.85 -18.81
CA LEU A 169 9.95 -14.71 -18.06
C LEU A 169 9.76 -16.20 -18.39
N LEU A 170 8.52 -16.65 -18.60
CA LEU A 170 8.21 -18.02 -19.01
C LEU A 170 8.72 -18.32 -20.42
N SER A 171 8.55 -17.39 -21.36
CA SER A 171 9.12 -17.55 -22.71
C SER A 171 10.64 -17.62 -22.69
N LEU A 172 11.29 -16.82 -21.83
CA LEU A 172 12.75 -16.82 -21.67
C LEU A 172 13.24 -18.15 -21.10
N LYS A 173 12.52 -18.71 -20.11
CA LYS A 173 12.80 -20.03 -19.56
C LYS A 173 12.70 -21.13 -20.63
N MET A 174 11.62 -21.14 -21.42
CA MET A 174 11.41 -22.12 -22.48
C MET A 174 12.53 -22.06 -23.54
N ASN A 175 12.91 -20.87 -23.96
CA ASN A 175 13.99 -20.66 -24.92
C ASN A 175 15.34 -21.17 -24.38
N LEU A 176 15.63 -20.92 -23.10
CA LEU A 176 16.85 -21.40 -22.46
C LEU A 176 16.87 -22.93 -22.32
N GLN A 177 15.72 -23.57 -22.04
CA GLN A 177 15.62 -25.03 -21.98
C GLN A 177 15.86 -25.66 -23.35
N SER A 178 15.25 -25.13 -24.42
CA SER A 178 15.49 -25.61 -25.78
C SER A 178 16.95 -25.44 -26.21
N LEU A 179 17.59 -24.33 -25.83
CA LEU A 179 19.00 -24.11 -26.11
C LEU A 179 19.88 -25.13 -25.37
N LEU A 180 19.56 -25.43 -24.11
CA LEU A 180 20.29 -26.43 -23.31
C LEU A 180 20.20 -27.82 -23.95
N GLU A 181 19.02 -28.24 -24.38
CA GLU A 181 18.82 -29.52 -25.06
C GLU A 181 19.66 -29.62 -26.33
N LYS A 182 19.63 -28.58 -27.18
CA LYS A 182 20.46 -28.52 -28.40
C LYS A 182 21.95 -28.55 -28.11
N ILE A 183 22.41 -27.93 -27.02
CA ILE A 183 23.83 -27.99 -26.62
C ILE A 183 24.20 -29.41 -26.20
N ASN A 184 23.34 -30.09 -25.44
CA ASN A 184 23.56 -31.46 -25.00
C ASN A 184 23.59 -32.44 -26.18
N GLU A 185 22.68 -32.29 -27.14
CA GLU A 185 22.67 -33.10 -28.38
C GLU A 185 23.97 -32.90 -29.19
N ASN A 186 24.40 -31.66 -29.37
CA ASN A 186 25.64 -31.36 -30.07
C ASN A 186 26.89 -31.89 -29.35
N LEU A 187 26.91 -31.84 -28.01
CA LEU A 187 27.99 -32.42 -27.21
C LEU A 187 28.04 -33.95 -27.37
N TYR A 188 26.88 -34.61 -27.34
CA TYR A 188 26.78 -36.06 -27.53
C TYR A 188 27.26 -36.48 -28.93
N GLU A 189 26.86 -35.75 -29.98
CA GLU A 189 27.37 -36.00 -31.33
C GLU A 189 28.89 -35.81 -31.43
N TYR A 190 29.42 -34.78 -30.78
CA TYR A 190 30.86 -34.52 -30.77
C TYR A 190 31.65 -35.62 -30.05
N GLU A 191 31.16 -36.10 -28.90
CA GLU A 191 31.76 -37.22 -28.17
C GLU A 191 31.74 -38.51 -29.00
N LYS A 192 30.63 -38.78 -29.69
CA LYS A 192 30.49 -39.93 -30.60
C LYS A 192 31.50 -39.85 -31.77
N ARG A 193 31.64 -38.69 -32.41
CA ARG A 193 32.62 -38.48 -33.49
C ARG A 193 34.07 -38.63 -33.00
N THR A 194 34.37 -38.12 -31.80
CA THR A 194 35.69 -38.21 -31.18
C THR A 194 36.04 -39.66 -30.80
N PHE A 195 35.07 -40.42 -30.30
CA PHE A 195 35.22 -41.85 -30.02
C PHE A 195 35.49 -42.66 -31.30
N VAL A 196 34.76 -42.39 -32.38
CA VAL A 196 34.99 -43.03 -33.68
C VAL A 196 36.39 -42.70 -34.22
N TYR A 197 36.80 -41.43 -34.16
CA TYR A 197 38.13 -40.99 -34.60
C TYR A 197 39.27 -41.66 -33.81
N ASN A 198 39.12 -41.77 -32.48
CA ASN A 198 40.11 -42.41 -31.61
C ASN A 198 40.20 -43.93 -31.79
N ASN A 199 39.13 -44.59 -32.23
CA ASN A 199 39.15 -46.02 -32.53
C ASN A 199 39.67 -46.34 -33.94
N ILE A 200 39.44 -45.46 -34.91
CA ILE A 200 40.03 -45.60 -36.26
C ILE A 200 41.55 -45.43 -36.21
N ASN A 201 42.06 -44.50 -35.40
CA ASN A 201 43.50 -44.26 -35.24
C ASN A 201 44.23 -45.29 -34.34
N LYS A 202 43.54 -46.32 -33.84
CA LYS A 202 44.15 -47.46 -33.13
C LYS A 202 44.36 -48.69 -34.03
N ILE A 203 43.82 -48.66 -35.26
CA ILE A 203 43.85 -49.79 -36.22
C ILE A 203 44.99 -49.63 -37.25
N TYR A 204 45.70 -48.50 -37.23
CA TYR A 204 46.98 -48.26 -37.92
C TYR A 204 48.08 -48.04 -36.89
#